data_AF-A0A2V6XN80-F1
#
_entry.id   AF-A0A2V6XN80-F1
#
_cell.length_a   1.000
_cell.length_b   1.000
_cell.length_c   1.000
_cell.angle_alpha   90.00
_cell.angle_beta   90.00
_cell.angle_gamma   90.00
#
_symmetry.space_group_name_H-M   'P 1'
#
loop_
_entity.id
_entity.type
_entity.pdbx_description
1 polymer ?
#
loop_
_entity_poly.entity_id
_entity_poly.type
_entity_poly.pdbx_seq_one_letter_code
_entity_poly.pdbx_strand_id
1 'polypeptide(L)'
;MVDDYDDDTSREVDLLAQIERNLAAHPLAGFVVEGLSPYGRLTSAVRARVMRRAAFAGMPVALVGRGNAEGFVPPPTGPFIGGRNLTSTKARLLLMACLMKLGSLPAAADPDRPTARETDTVQKKIHEYQEVFDTH
;
A
#
# COMPACT_ATOMS: atom_id res chain seq x y z
N MET A 1 10.88 -30.48 -9.89
CA MET A 1 9.84 -30.33 -8.85
C MET A 1 9.15 -29.03 -9.18
N VAL A 2 7.91 -29.09 -9.69
CA VAL A 2 7.17 -27.92 -10.16
C VAL A 2 6.44 -27.39 -8.94
N ASP A 3 6.94 -26.30 -8.36
CA ASP A 3 6.24 -25.62 -7.26
C ASP A 3 5.02 -24.92 -7.85
N ASP A 4 3.87 -25.51 -7.57
CA ASP A 4 2.53 -24.98 -7.82
C ASP A 4 2.36 -23.71 -6.96
N TYR A 5 2.71 -22.55 -7.53
CA TYR A 5 2.37 -21.24 -6.99
C TYR A 5 0.88 -21.03 -7.16
N ASP A 6 0.13 -21.64 -6.26
CA ASP A 6 -1.31 -21.55 -6.11
C ASP A 6 -1.73 -20.06 -5.96
N ASP A 7 -2.15 -19.46 -7.09
CA ASP A 7 -2.73 -18.12 -7.26
C ASP A 7 -4.17 -18.07 -6.71
N ASP A 8 -4.42 -18.79 -5.62
CA ASP A 8 -5.74 -18.93 -5.03
C ASP A 8 -6.13 -17.64 -4.30
N THR A 9 -6.97 -16.86 -4.97
CA THR A 9 -7.53 -15.61 -4.44
C THR A 9 -8.42 -15.85 -3.21
N SER A 10 -8.83 -17.11 -2.96
CA SER A 10 -9.58 -17.51 -1.78
C SER A 10 -8.83 -17.22 -0.48
N ARG A 11 -7.49 -17.15 -0.52
CA ARG A 11 -6.66 -16.83 0.66
C ARG A 11 -6.68 -15.36 1.06
N GLU A 12 -7.11 -14.45 0.19
CA GLU A 12 -7.13 -13.00 0.46
C GLU A 12 -8.54 -12.39 0.40
N VAL A 13 -9.59 -13.22 0.47
CA VAL A 13 -11.02 -12.79 0.51
C VAL A 13 -11.27 -11.81 1.65
N ASP A 14 -10.67 -12.06 2.81
CA ASP A 14 -10.79 -11.17 3.97
C ASP A 14 -10.22 -9.77 3.70
N LEU A 15 -9.11 -9.66 2.96
CA LEU A 15 -8.52 -8.37 2.59
C LEU A 15 -9.40 -7.62 1.59
N LEU A 16 -9.95 -8.33 0.60
CA LEU A 16 -10.88 -7.73 -0.37
C LEU A 16 -12.13 -7.20 0.33
N ALA A 17 -12.73 -8.00 1.23
CA ALA A 17 -13.86 -7.57 2.04
C ALA A 17 -13.50 -6.39 2.95
N GLN A 18 -12.28 -6.35 3.50
CA GLN A 18 -11.82 -5.22 4.30
C GLN A 18 -11.70 -3.93 3.47
N ILE A 19 -11.16 -4.02 2.24
CA ILE A 19 -11.10 -2.88 1.32
C ILE A 19 -12.51 -2.37 1.03
N GLU A 20 -13.44 -3.25 0.66
CA GLU A 20 -14.82 -2.84 0.35
C GLU A 20 -15.52 -2.19 1.54
N ARG A 21 -15.40 -2.77 2.74
CA ARG A 21 -15.95 -2.18 3.98
C ARG A 21 -15.36 -0.80 4.24
N ASN A 22 -14.04 -0.66 4.10
CA ASN A 22 -13.36 0.61 4.33
C ASN A 22 -13.78 1.67 3.29
N LEU A 23 -13.93 1.30 2.02
CA LEU A 23 -14.41 2.23 0.98
C LEU A 23 -15.83 2.73 1.27
N ALA A 24 -16.68 1.87 1.83
CA ALA A 24 -18.07 2.22 2.13
C ALA A 24 -18.24 3.08 3.40
N ALA A 25 -17.45 2.82 4.44
CA ALA A 25 -17.67 3.38 5.78
C ALA A 25 -16.55 4.30 6.29
N HIS A 26 -15.36 4.25 5.69
CA HIS A 26 -14.15 4.87 6.22
C HIS A 26 -13.38 5.61 5.11
N PRO A 27 -13.82 6.82 4.73
CA PRO A 27 -13.26 7.55 3.59
C PRO A 27 -11.77 7.86 3.72
N LEU A 28 -11.23 7.91 4.94
CA LEU A 28 -9.81 8.12 5.25
C LEU A 28 -9.12 6.85 5.73
N ALA A 29 -9.46 5.68 5.18
CA ALA A 29 -8.77 4.44 5.47
C ALA A 29 -7.49 4.27 4.63
N GLY A 30 -6.52 3.55 5.19
CA GLY A 30 -5.28 3.16 4.52
C GLY A 30 -4.66 1.92 5.15
N PHE A 31 -3.64 1.37 4.52
CA PHE A 31 -2.93 0.18 5.01
C PHE A 31 -1.48 0.49 5.33
N VAL A 32 -0.98 -0.13 6.39
CA VAL A 32 0.46 -0.28 6.65
C VAL A 32 0.77 -1.75 6.57
N VAL A 33 1.67 -2.13 5.67
CA VAL A 33 2.07 -3.52 5.47
C VAL A 33 3.50 -3.72 5.94
N GLU A 34 3.67 -4.64 6.87
CA GLU A 34 4.99 -5.14 7.26
C GLU A 34 5.42 -6.20 6.25
N GLY A 35 6.43 -5.89 5.44
CA GLY A 35 7.05 -6.86 4.55
C GLY A 35 8.21 -7.60 5.21
N LEU A 36 8.70 -8.66 4.56
CA LEU A 36 9.80 -9.47 5.11
C LEU A 36 11.06 -8.64 5.36
N SER A 37 11.71 -8.91 6.48
CA SER A 37 13.06 -8.43 6.73
C SER A 37 14.04 -9.06 5.72
N PRO A 38 15.02 -8.32 5.18
CA PRO A 38 15.33 -6.91 5.45
C PRO A 38 14.72 -5.90 4.46
N TYR A 39 13.87 -6.31 3.51
CA TYR A 39 13.50 -5.47 2.35
C TYR A 39 12.03 -5.08 2.23
N GLY A 40 11.18 -5.37 3.22
CA GLY A 40 9.78 -4.94 3.20
C GLY A 40 8.98 -5.50 2.01
N ARG A 41 9.45 -6.58 1.35
CA ARG A 41 8.77 -7.15 0.19
C ARG A 41 7.48 -7.87 0.62
N LEU A 42 6.42 -7.65 -0.13
CA LEU A 42 5.18 -8.42 -0.06
C LEU A 42 5.49 -9.85 -0.50
N THR A 43 5.20 -10.83 0.37
CA THR A 43 5.60 -12.23 0.20
C THR A 43 4.79 -13.00 -0.82
N SER A 44 3.69 -12.42 -1.28
CA SER A 44 2.74 -13.03 -2.19
C SER A 44 2.39 -12.05 -3.31
N ALA A 45 2.47 -12.53 -4.56
CA ALA A 45 2.02 -11.79 -5.72
C ALA A 45 0.52 -11.43 -5.62
N VAL A 46 -0.28 -12.33 -5.03
CA VAL A 46 -1.70 -12.11 -4.74
C VAL A 46 -1.86 -10.92 -3.79
N ARG A 47 -1.13 -10.90 -2.66
CA ARG A 47 -1.20 -9.78 -1.71
C ARG A 47 -0.75 -8.46 -2.32
N ALA A 48 0.31 -8.48 -3.14
CA ALA A 48 0.75 -7.31 -3.88
C ALA A 48 -0.32 -6.78 -4.84
N ARG A 49 -1.04 -7.68 -5.53
CA ARG A 49 -2.16 -7.33 -6.40
C ARG A 49 -3.33 -6.72 -5.61
N VAL A 50 -3.71 -7.32 -4.48
CA VAL A 50 -4.79 -6.81 -3.61
C VAL A 50 -4.44 -5.43 -3.04
N MET A 51 -3.22 -5.23 -2.56
CA MET A 51 -2.76 -3.92 -2.08
C MET A 51 -2.69 -2.88 -3.19
N ARG A 52 -2.27 -3.27 -4.40
CA ARG A 52 -2.30 -2.40 -5.57
C ARG A 52 -3.73 -1.97 -5.90
N ARG A 53 -4.69 -2.90 -5.87
CA ARG A 53 -6.12 -2.61 -6.04
C ARG A 53 -6.60 -1.61 -4.99
N ALA A 54 -6.21 -1.76 -3.73
CA ALA A 54 -6.56 -0.81 -2.66
C ALA A 54 -6.06 0.61 -2.97
N ALA A 55 -4.81 0.75 -3.41
CA ALA A 55 -4.22 2.03 -3.79
C ALA A 55 -4.97 2.71 -4.93
N PHE A 56 -5.27 1.96 -6.01
CA PHE A 56 -6.06 2.47 -7.12
C PHE A 56 -7.54 2.68 -6.78
N ALA A 57 -8.06 2.09 -5.71
CA ALA A 57 -9.39 2.35 -5.20
C ALA A 57 -9.46 3.57 -4.25
N GLY A 58 -8.32 4.20 -3.95
CA GLY A 58 -8.25 5.43 -3.16
C GLY A 58 -7.60 5.27 -1.77
N MET A 59 -7.19 4.06 -1.37
CA MET A 59 -6.58 3.83 -0.05
C MET A 59 -5.05 3.85 -0.12
N PRO A 60 -4.36 4.80 0.53
CA PRO A 60 -2.91 4.79 0.55
C PRO A 60 -2.38 3.55 1.29
N VAL A 61 -1.32 2.96 0.75
CA VAL A 61 -0.66 1.77 1.30
C VAL A 61 0.81 2.10 1.54
N ALA A 62 1.26 2.00 2.80
CA ALA A 62 2.64 2.17 3.19
C ALA A 62 3.31 0.82 3.44
N LEU A 63 4.49 0.59 2.88
CA LEU A 63 5.29 -0.62 3.08
C LEU A 63 6.44 -0.33 4.04
N VAL A 64 6.53 -1.08 5.12
CA VAL A 64 7.57 -0.94 6.15
C VAL A 64 8.32 -2.26 6.35
N GLY A 65 9.55 -2.18 6.84
CA GLY A 65 10.30 -3.36 7.25
C GLY A 65 9.71 -3.98 8.53
N ARG A 66 9.87 -5.31 8.68
CA ARG A 66 9.50 -6.01 9.92
C ARG A 66 10.56 -5.77 11.02
N GLY A 67 10.13 -5.26 12.17
CA GLY A 67 11.01 -4.97 13.31
C GLY A 67 11.87 -3.72 13.13
N ASN A 68 13.00 -3.62 13.82
CA ASN A 68 14.04 -2.62 13.54
C ASN A 68 14.84 -3.08 12.30
N ALA A 69 14.17 -3.13 11.15
CA ALA A 69 14.83 -3.47 9.91
C ALA A 69 15.90 -2.41 9.63
N GLU A 70 17.17 -2.77 9.78
CA GLU A 70 18.33 -1.92 9.50
C GLU A 70 18.49 -1.62 7.99
N GLY A 71 17.63 -2.20 7.15
CA GLY A 71 17.66 -2.10 5.70
C GLY A 71 16.65 -1.09 5.13
N PHE A 72 17.11 -0.31 4.15
CA PHE A 72 16.27 0.57 3.34
C PHE A 72 15.32 -0.26 2.46
N VAL A 73 14.00 -0.09 2.62
CA VAL A 73 13.02 -0.66 1.68
C VAL A 73 13.14 0.11 0.37
N PRO A 74 13.60 -0.50 -0.75
CA PRO A 74 13.68 0.19 -2.04
C PRO A 74 12.29 0.65 -2.47
N PRO A 75 12.17 1.72 -3.28
CA PRO A 75 10.89 2.19 -3.78
C PRO A 75 10.14 1.02 -4.40
N PRO A 76 8.97 0.66 -3.85
CA PRO A 76 8.29 -0.53 -4.28
C PRO A 76 7.75 -0.35 -5.70
N THR A 77 7.80 -1.40 -6.51
CA THR A 77 7.21 -1.41 -7.84
C THR A 77 5.68 -1.43 -7.73
N GLY A 78 5.09 -0.24 -7.64
CA GLY A 78 3.65 -0.06 -7.55
C GLY A 78 3.27 1.28 -6.89
N PRO A 79 1.97 1.58 -6.81
CA PRO A 79 1.45 2.78 -6.16
C PRO A 79 1.51 2.64 -4.63
N PHE A 80 2.71 2.46 -4.06
CA PHE A 80 2.90 2.32 -2.62
C PHE A 80 3.87 3.36 -2.07
N ILE A 81 3.69 3.69 -0.80
CA ILE A 81 4.55 4.60 -0.05
C ILE A 81 5.65 3.78 0.64
N GLY A 82 6.91 4.15 0.45
CA GLY A 82 8.04 3.53 1.13
C GLY A 82 8.18 4.07 2.55
N GLY A 83 8.09 3.17 3.54
CA GLY A 83 8.22 3.48 4.96
C GLY A 83 9.65 3.65 5.45
N ARG A 84 10.67 3.47 4.60
CA ARG A 84 12.10 3.56 4.95
C ARG A 84 12.46 2.72 6.19
N ASN A 85 12.98 3.36 7.24
CA ASN A 85 13.36 2.74 8.52
C ASN A 85 12.26 2.87 9.59
N LEU A 86 11.06 3.30 9.23
CA LEU A 86 9.95 3.44 10.17
C LEU A 86 9.46 2.07 10.64
N THR A 87 9.17 1.98 11.94
CA THR A 87 8.37 0.87 12.48
C THR A 87 6.91 1.03 12.03
N SER A 88 6.17 -0.08 12.00
CA SER A 88 4.75 -0.08 11.61
C SER A 88 3.89 0.86 12.46
N THR A 89 4.17 0.96 13.77
CA THR A 89 3.46 1.89 14.66
C THR A 89 3.68 3.35 14.27
N LYS A 90 4.94 3.74 13.98
CA LYS A 90 5.25 5.12 13.57
C LYS A 90 4.67 5.43 12.19
N ALA A 91 4.80 4.49 11.24
CA ALA A 91 4.21 4.62 9.91
C ALA A 91 2.68 4.73 9.96
N ARG A 92 2.01 4.01 10.87
CA ARG A 92 0.54 4.13 11.05
C ARG A 92 0.13 5.53 11.49
N LEU A 93 0.80 6.09 12.49
CA LEU A 93 0.51 7.45 12.96
C LEU A 93 0.78 8.49 11.87
N LEU A 94 1.89 8.33 11.14
CA LEU A 94 2.24 9.24 10.05
C LEU A 94 1.24 9.13 8.89
N LEU A 95 0.82 7.92 8.52
CA LEU A 95 -0.17 7.70 7.48
C LEU A 95 -1.52 8.33 7.84
N MET A 96 -1.96 8.20 9.09
CA MET A 96 -3.16 8.88 9.60
C MET A 96 -3.03 10.40 9.48
N ALA A 97 -1.90 10.98 9.89
CA ALA A 97 -1.65 12.42 9.75
C ALA A 97 -1.65 12.86 8.27
N CYS A 98 -1.05 12.07 7.37
CA CYS A 98 -1.06 12.34 5.93
C CYS A 98 -2.47 12.27 5.36
N LEU A 99 -3.28 11.28 5.74
CA LEU A 99 -4.67 11.17 5.33
C LEU A 99 -5.50 12.38 5.76
N MET A 100 -5.31 12.87 6.99
CA MET A 100 -5.98 14.08 7.49
C MET A 100 -5.55 15.35 6.76
N LYS A 101 -4.29 15.45 6.35
CA LYS A 101 -3.72 16.66 5.70
C LYS A 101 -3.91 16.68 4.18
N LEU A 102 -3.66 15.55 3.53
CA LEU A 102 -3.58 15.41 2.07
C LEU A 102 -4.84 14.81 1.46
N GLY A 103 -5.69 14.16 2.26
CA GLY A 103 -6.86 13.41 1.80
C GLY A 103 -6.48 12.10 1.09
N SER A 104 -7.49 11.29 0.77
CA SER A 104 -7.33 9.97 0.14
C SER A 104 -6.73 10.04 -1.27
N LEU A 105 -6.28 8.90 -1.80
CA LEU A 105 -5.79 8.82 -3.17
C LEU A 105 -6.96 8.99 -4.17
N PRO A 106 -6.70 9.55 -5.36
CA PRO A 106 -7.70 9.58 -6.42
C PRO A 106 -8.02 8.14 -6.87
N ALA A 107 -9.30 7.77 -6.85
CA ALA A 107 -9.73 6.45 -7.30
C ALA A 107 -9.74 6.35 -8.83
N ALA A 108 -9.25 5.25 -9.37
CA ALA A 108 -9.41 4.87 -10.77
C ALA A 108 -10.82 4.34 -11.02
N ALA A 109 -11.32 4.49 -12.25
CA ALA A 109 -12.61 3.93 -12.65
C ALA A 109 -12.62 2.39 -12.58
N ASP A 110 -11.51 1.76 -12.97
CA ASP A 110 -11.25 0.33 -12.79
C ASP A 110 -9.92 0.15 -12.04
N PRO A 111 -9.95 -0.12 -10.71
CA PRO A 111 -8.74 -0.30 -9.91
C PRO A 111 -7.86 -1.49 -10.32
N ASP A 112 -8.42 -2.49 -11.00
CA ASP A 112 -7.68 -3.64 -11.50
C ASP A 112 -7.01 -3.34 -12.86
N ARG A 113 -7.53 -2.36 -13.61
CA ARG A 113 -7.01 -1.93 -14.92
C ARG A 113 -6.98 -0.40 -15.06
N PRO A 114 -6.19 0.32 -14.23
CA PRO A 114 -6.13 1.77 -14.29
C PRO A 114 -5.52 2.22 -15.63
N THR A 115 -6.06 3.31 -16.17
CA THR A 115 -5.48 3.97 -17.35
C THR A 115 -4.14 4.60 -17.01
N ALA A 116 -3.33 4.93 -18.03
CA ALA A 116 -2.06 5.63 -17.84
C ALA A 116 -2.24 6.99 -17.12
N ARG A 117 -3.32 7.71 -17.43
CA ARG A 117 -3.66 8.99 -16.79
C ARG A 117 -4.00 8.82 -15.30
N GLU A 118 -4.82 7.83 -14.98
CA GLU A 118 -5.15 7.53 -13.58
C GLU A 118 -3.91 7.07 -12.80
N THR A 119 -3.06 6.27 -13.43
CA THR A 119 -1.78 5.83 -12.86
C THR A 119 -0.88 7.02 -12.54
N ASP A 120 -0.70 7.95 -13.47
CA ASP A 120 0.08 9.17 -13.25
C ASP A 120 -0.51 10.06 -12.14
N THR A 121 -1.84 10.18 -12.09
CA THR A 121 -2.53 10.98 -11.06
C THR A 121 -2.33 10.37 -9.67
N VAL A 122 -2.49 9.05 -9.53
CA VAL A 122 -2.23 8.33 -8.28
C VAL A 122 -0.75 8.45 -7.89
N GLN A 123 0.17 8.30 -8.85
CA GLN A 123 1.60 8.38 -8.59
C GLN A 123 2.03 9.77 -8.09
N LYS A 124 1.48 10.83 -8.67
CA LYS A 124 1.69 12.21 -8.19
C LYS A 124 1.22 12.37 -6.75
N LYS A 125 0.04 11.85 -6.42
CA LYS A 125 -0.47 11.92 -5.04
C LYS A 125 0.40 11.12 -4.08
N ILE A 126 0.88 9.94 -4.48
CA ILE A 126 1.81 9.13 -3.69
C ILE A 126 3.12 9.87 -3.43
N HIS A 127 3.61 10.66 -4.40
CA HIS A 127 4.80 11.48 -4.20
C HIS A 127 4.62 12.49 -3.07
N GLU A 128 3.46 13.15 -2.96
CA GLU A 128 3.16 14.05 -1.83
C GLU A 128 3.20 13.32 -0.48
N TYR A 129 2.71 12.09 -0.42
CA TYR A 129 2.82 11.24 0.77
C TYR A 129 4.27 10.84 1.05
N GLN A 130 5.01 10.46 0.01
CA GLN A 130 6.41 10.04 0.11
C GLN A 130 7.30 11.17 0.63
N GLU A 131 7.09 12.41 0.18
CA GLU A 131 7.82 13.59 0.67
C GLU A 131 7.68 13.75 2.20
N VAL A 132 6.50 13.49 2.75
CA VAL A 132 6.29 13.52 4.21
C VAL A 132 7.03 12.36 4.87
N PHE A 133 6.89 11.14 4.35
CA PHE A 133 7.57 9.96 4.87
C PHE A 133 9.10 10.07 4.83
N ASP A 134 9.65 10.79 3.84
CA ASP A 134 11.09 11.03 3.71
C ASP A 134 11.67 11.97 4.77
N THR A 135 10.82 12.73 5.47
CA THR A 135 11.24 13.64 6.56
C THR A 135 11.27 12.99 7.95
N HIS A 136 10.90 11.71 8.07
CA HIS A 136 10.67 11.02 9.34
C HIS A 136 11.41 9.69 9.47
#